data_AF-A0A3B0WEB3-F1
#
_entry.id   AF-A0A3B0WEB3-F1
#
_cell.length_a   1.000
_cell.length_b   1.000
_cell.length_c   1.000
_cell.angle_alpha   90.00
_cell.angle_beta   90.00
_cell.angle_gamma   90.00
#
_symmetry.space_group_name_H-M   'P 1'
#
loop_
_entity.id
_entity.type
_entity.pdbx_description
1 polymer ?
#
loop_
_entity_poly.entity_id
_entity_poly.type
_entity_poly.pdbx_seq_one_letter_code
_entity_poly.pdbx_strand_id
1 'polypeptide(L)'
;MQTLLITYAIILTLGISAMLSGIHHLANVAGFIGAIALLLVFFKDREDEETEEAIKKRRYWYIVCGTGIFFSLIFGSFWNDHMGNMI
;
A
#
# COMPACT_ATOMS: atom_id res chain seq x y z
N MET A 1 -2.88 -11.30 -13.39
CA MET A 1 -2.98 -9.87 -13.02
C MET A 1 -4.10 -9.53 -12.03
N GLN A 2 -5.14 -10.36 -11.94
CA GLN A 2 -6.32 -10.09 -11.10
C GLN A 2 -5.99 -9.72 -9.65
N THR A 3 -5.10 -10.46 -8.97
CA THR A 3 -4.73 -10.18 -7.57
C THR A 3 -4.14 -8.79 -7.37
N LEU A 4 -3.33 -8.30 -8.31
CA LEU A 4 -2.75 -6.95 -8.23
C LEU A 4 -3.86 -5.90 -8.31
N LEU A 5 -4.76 -6.04 -9.28
CA LEU A 5 -5.85 -5.10 -9.49
C LEU A 5 -6.82 -5.08 -8.30
N ILE A 6 -7.14 -6.25 -7.76
CA ILE A 6 -7.97 -6.38 -6.56
C ILE A 6 -7.29 -5.70 -5.37
N THR A 7 -6.01 -6.00 -5.13
CA THR A 7 -5.24 -5.39 -4.03
C THR A 7 -5.19 -3.86 -4.19
N TYR A 8 -4.98 -3.39 -5.42
CA TYR A 8 -4.96 -1.97 -5.71
C TYR A 8 -6.31 -1.29 -5.49
N ALA A 9 -7.40 -1.92 -5.95
CA ALA A 9 -8.76 -1.43 -5.71
C ALA A 9 -9.04 -1.34 -4.20
N ILE A 10 -8.67 -2.35 -3.41
CA ILE A 10 -8.82 -2.33 -1.94
C ILE A 10 -8.03 -1.17 -1.33
N ILE A 11 -6.75 -1.00 -1.70
CA ILE A 11 -5.91 0.10 -1.20
C ILE A 11 -6.51 1.47 -1.55
N LEU A 12 -6.99 1.63 -2.79
CA LEU A 12 -7.64 2.86 -3.25
C LEU A 12 -8.93 3.14 -2.50
N THR A 13 -9.80 2.15 -2.36
CA THR A 13 -11.05 2.30 -1.59
C THR A 13 -10.75 2.68 -0.15
N LEU A 14 -9.82 2.00 0.53
CA LEU A 14 -9.47 2.32 1.91
C LEU A 14 -8.87 3.71 2.06
N GLY A 15 -7.92 4.10 1.20
CA GLY A 15 -7.26 5.41 1.25
C GLY A 15 -8.21 6.56 0.92
N ILE A 16 -9.02 6.42 -0.13
CA ILE A 16 -10.02 7.43 -0.51
C ILE A 16 -11.12 7.51 0.55
N SER A 17 -11.60 6.39 1.09
CA SER A 17 -12.56 6.40 2.19
C SER A 17 -11.97 7.07 3.43
N ALA A 18 -10.70 6.85 3.77
CA ALA A 18 -10.02 7.55 4.86
C ALA A 18 -10.02 9.07 4.63
N MET A 19 -9.69 9.50 3.42
CA MET A 19 -9.68 10.92 3.03
C MET A 19 -11.08 11.56 3.12
N LEU A 20 -12.12 10.86 2.67
CA LEU A 20 -13.49 11.40 2.64
C LEU A 20 -14.18 11.36 4.01
N SER A 21 -13.94 10.33 4.80
CA SER A 21 -14.61 10.13 6.09
C SER A 21 -13.84 10.70 7.28
N GLY A 22 -12.54 11.01 7.11
CA GLY A 22 -11.65 11.35 8.21
C GLY A 22 -11.30 10.15 9.11
N ILE A 23 -11.62 8.92 8.73
CA ILE A 23 -11.27 7.74 9.53
C ILE A 23 -9.84 7.30 9.20
N HIS A 24 -8.86 7.86 9.91
CA HIS A 24 -7.42 7.64 9.68
C HIS A 24 -6.99 6.17 9.76
N HIS A 25 -7.69 5.36 10.56
CA HIS A 25 -7.41 3.93 10.67
C HIS A 25 -7.54 3.19 9.32
N LEU A 26 -8.43 3.63 8.43
CA LEU A 26 -8.56 3.03 7.09
C LEU A 26 -7.29 3.23 6.27
N ALA A 27 -6.66 4.40 6.36
CA ALA A 27 -5.38 4.67 5.71
C ALA A 27 -4.25 3.82 6.30
N ASN A 28 -4.24 3.61 7.62
CA ASN A 28 -3.27 2.72 8.27
C ASN A 28 -3.42 1.26 7.83
N VAL A 29 -4.66 0.77 7.65
CA VAL A 29 -4.91 -0.56 7.09
C VAL A 29 -4.41 -0.65 5.65
N ALA A 30 -4.64 0.38 4.82
CA ALA A 30 -4.10 0.44 3.46
C ALA A 30 -2.55 0.40 3.46
N GLY A 31 -1.90 1.12 4.38
CA GLY A 31 -0.45 1.08 4.58
C GLY A 31 0.06 -0.27 5.01
N PHE A 32 -0.62 -0.92 5.97
CA PHE A 32 -0.27 -2.24 6.44
C PHE A 32 -0.32 -3.27 5.30
N ILE A 33 -1.39 -3.28 4.52
CA ILE A 33 -1.51 -4.14 3.33
C ILE A 33 -0.37 -3.85 2.35
N GLY A 34 -0.10 -2.57 2.07
CA GLY A 34 0.99 -2.15 1.18
C GLY A 34 2.37 -2.61 1.68
N ALA A 35 2.65 -2.52 2.98
CA ALA A 35 3.91 -2.94 3.59
C ALA A 35 4.07 -4.47 3.55
N ILE A 36 3.04 -5.24 3.90
CA ILE A 36 3.09 -6.70 3.82
C ILE A 36 3.27 -7.16 2.36
N ALA A 37 2.52 -6.57 1.43
CA ALA A 37 2.67 -6.87 0.00
C ALA A 37 4.07 -6.53 -0.50
N LEU A 38 4.65 -5.41 -0.03
CA LEU A 38 6.03 -5.04 -0.37
C LEU A 38 7.02 -6.09 0.11
N LEU A 39 6.90 -6.56 1.36
CA LEU A 39 7.76 -7.61 1.90
C LEU A 39 7.64 -8.89 1.05
N LEU A 40 6.42 -9.30 0.72
CA LEU A 40 6.18 -10.49 -0.11
C LEU A 40 6.76 -10.36 -1.52
N VAL A 41 6.67 -9.19 -2.14
CA VAL A 41 7.18 -8.94 -3.50
C VAL A 41 8.70 -8.78 -3.50
N PHE A 42 9.25 -8.13 -2.48
CA PHE A 42 10.67 -7.82 -2.39
C PHE A 42 11.50 -9.08 -2.11
N PHE A 43 11.06 -9.89 -1.14
CA PHE A 43 11.74 -11.13 -0.73
C PHE A 43 11.36 -12.35 -1.55
N LYS A 44 10.51 -12.21 -2.57
CA LYS A 44 10.23 -13.32 -3.47
C LYS A 44 11.49 -13.73 -4.23
N ASP A 45 11.83 -15.01 -4.14
CA ASP A 45 12.89 -15.63 -4.94
C ASP A 45 12.64 -15.42 -6.44
N ARG A 46 13.74 -15.29 -7.18
CA ARG A 46 13.75 -14.92 -8.60
C ARG A 46 14.66 -15.85 -9.36
N GLU A 47 14.26 -16.13 -10.59
CA GLU A 47 15.13 -16.75 -11.57
C GLU A 47 16.18 -15.72 -12.00
N ASP A 48 17.37 -16.19 -12.37
CA ASP A 48 18.47 -15.32 -12.80
C ASP A 48 18.13 -14.55 -14.09
N GLU A 49 17.27 -15.12 -14.94
CA GLU A 49 16.75 -14.51 -16.16
C GLU A 49 15.22 -14.34 -16.08
N GLU A 50 14.78 -13.11 -15.79
CA GLU A 50 13.35 -12.79 -15.80
C GLU A 50 12.87 -12.31 -17.16
N THR A 51 11.67 -12.76 -17.55
CA THR A 51 10.99 -12.22 -18.73
C THR A 51 10.60 -10.75 -18.53
N GLU A 52 10.51 -9.98 -19.63
CA GLU A 52 10.09 -8.58 -19.58
C GLU A 52 8.71 -8.39 -18.92
N GLU A 53 7.81 -9.35 -19.12
CA GLU A 53 6.47 -9.34 -18.51
C GLU A 53 6.54 -9.49 -16.99
N ALA A 54 7.41 -10.36 -16.47
CA ALA A 54 7.62 -10.54 -15.04
C ALA A 54 8.16 -9.26 -14.39
N ILE A 55 9.14 -8.62 -15.03
CA ILE A 55 9.71 -7.34 -14.60
C ILE A 55 8.63 -6.26 -14.56
N LYS A 56 7.82 -6.15 -15.62
CA LYS A 56 6.73 -5.16 -15.71
C LYS A 56 5.71 -5.37 -14.60
N LYS A 57 5.30 -6.62 -14.36
CA LYS A 57 4.36 -6.97 -13.29
C LYS A 57 4.90 -6.62 -11.90
N ARG A 58 6.19 -6.85 -11.66
CA ARG A 58 6.84 -6.44 -10.39
C ARG A 58 6.82 -4.93 -10.21
N ARG A 59 7.13 -4.15 -11.26
CA ARG A 59 7.07 -2.68 -11.19
C ARG A 59 5.67 -2.20 -10.80
N TYR A 60 4.62 -2.80 -11.36
CA TYR A 60 3.25 -2.48 -10.95
C TYR A 60 2.98 -2.84 -9.50
N TRP A 61 3.50 -3.96 -9.00
CA TRP A 61 3.37 -4.29 -7.58
C TRP A 61 4.03 -3.25 -6.68
N TYR A 62 5.21 -2.75 -7.04
CA TYR A 62 5.85 -1.67 -6.27
C TYR A 62 5.02 -0.39 -6.27
N ILE A 63 4.36 -0.04 -7.37
CA ILE A 63 3.44 1.10 -7.42
C ILE A 63 2.27 0.87 -6.45
N VAL A 64 1.62 -0.30 -6.49
CA VAL A 64 0.49 -0.64 -5.61
C VAL A 64 0.90 -0.60 -4.13
N CYS A 65 2.04 -1.19 -3.79
CA CYS A 65 2.57 -1.17 -2.42
C CYS A 65 2.89 0.26 -1.97
N GLY A 66 3.55 1.03 -2.84
CA GLY A 66 3.89 2.42 -2.59
C GLY A 66 2.66 3.30 -2.34
N THR A 67 1.59 3.12 -3.11
CA THR A 67 0.32 3.83 -2.90
C THR A 67 -0.27 3.57 -1.52
N GLY A 68 -0.27 2.32 -1.05
CA GLY A 68 -0.78 1.99 0.29
C GLY A 68 0.03 2.65 1.40
N ILE A 69 1.37 2.52 1.33
CA ILE A 69 2.29 3.16 2.29
C ILE A 69 2.10 4.68 2.28
N PHE A 70 2.01 5.28 1.10
CA PHE A 70 1.81 6.71 0.93
C PHE A 70 0.49 7.20 1.55
N PHE A 71 -0.62 6.47 1.35
CA PHE A 71 -1.88 6.80 2.01
C PHE A 71 -1.78 6.73 3.53
N SER A 72 -1.13 5.72 4.09
CA SER A 72 -0.93 5.63 5.54
C SER A 72 -0.07 6.75 6.08
N LEU A 73 0.97 7.19 5.37
CA LEU A 73 1.76 8.33 5.80
C LEU A 73 0.90 9.60 5.81
N ILE A 74 0.26 9.95 4.69
CA ILE A 74 -0.49 11.20 4.53
C ILE A 74 -1.77 11.25 5.36
N PHE A 75 -2.60 10.21 5.28
CA PHE A 75 -3.94 10.23 5.87
C PHE A 75 -4.03 9.44 7.18
N GLY A 76 -3.02 8.63 7.48
CA GLY A 76 -2.95 7.83 8.69
C GLY A 76 -2.11 8.48 9.79
N SER A 77 -0.83 8.77 9.50
CA SER A 77 0.14 9.26 10.49
C SER A 77 0.13 10.77 10.63
N PHE A 78 0.07 11.52 9.53
CA PHE A 78 0.07 13.00 9.57
C PHE A 78 -1.23 13.62 10.11
N TRP A 79 -2.34 12.88 10.14
CA TRP A 79 -3.61 13.33 10.72
C TRP A 79 -3.89 12.66 12.07
N ASN A 80 -2.98 11.83 12.58
CA ASN A 80 -3.12 11.28 13.92
C ASN A 80 -2.67 12.31 14.97
N ASP A 81 -3.49 13.33 15.20
CA ASP A 81 -3.32 14.27 16.33
C ASP A 81 -3.26 13.55 17.69
N HIS A 82 -3.64 12.26 17.75
CA HIS A 82 -3.66 11.46 18.97
C HIS A 82 -2.34 10.70 19.28
N MET A 83 -1.37 10.59 18.35
CA MET A 83 -0.01 10.12 18.71
C MET A 83 0.97 11.25 18.98
N GLY A 84 0.63 12.49 18.59
CA GLY A 84 1.41 13.70 18.90
C GLY A 84 0.99 14.39 20.20
N ASN A 85 -0.29 14.32 20.59
CA ASN A 85 -0.78 14.81 21.88
C ASN A 85 -0.67 13.76 22.99
N MET A 86 0.55 13.30 23.25
CA MET A 86 0.91 13.05 24.64
C MET A 86 1.04 14.44 25.32
N ILE A 87 -0.08 14.85 25.92
CA ILE A 87 -0.51 16.15 26.49
C ILE A 87 -1.48 16.91 25.58
#